data_AF-A0A2V7CWJ8-F1
#
_entry.id   AF-A0A2V7CWJ8-F1
#
_cell.length_a   1.000
_cell.length_b   1.000
_cell.length_c   1.000
_cell.angle_alpha   90.00
_cell.angle_beta   90.00
_cell.angle_gamma   90.00
#
_symmetry.space_group_name_H-M   'P 1'
#
loop_
_entity.id
_entity.type
_entity.pdbx_description
1 polymer ?
#
loop_
_entity_poly.entity_id
_entity_poly.type
_entity_poly.pdbx_seq_one_letter_code
_entity_poly.pdbx_strand_id
1 'polypeptide(L)'
;MPEPLEGTFSADHSARLLRNYRYVVERTMRAIGGWIALTPELSAKLLMGRHVWDLAQHCDAFGQRLPELRSRAQVSEAANPAVATFMDSIEDAEAADQTVERLVGVYGVLKPHLLATYRDHLARANPVYEPPTRRILARCIDDEERHIAAGETILRYLAAGPRVTERVSARRRHLEGLLAAAGGVTGAGLPPRAAPEIVVARAELSDDAQEFIRLEKATGAWPIPPDLEKAQRSFADAFVAGDDAGLSRLLAPGLELEATAWALLRGTSYSHHVTVAFARLGHQRLVKTRLDGPSSSATVLARWTSSPEGWRIAALDVVGRDAVRPA
;
A
#
# COMPACT_ATOMS: atom_id res chain seq x y z
N MET A 1 21.69 -30.81 -33.37
CA MET A 1 20.85 -30.05 -34.31
C MET A 1 21.35 -28.62 -34.32
N PRO A 2 21.53 -27.98 -35.47
CA PRO A 2 21.84 -26.56 -35.51
C PRO A 2 20.62 -25.80 -34.96
N GLU A 3 20.78 -25.13 -33.82
CA GLU A 3 19.77 -24.16 -33.39
C GLU A 3 19.76 -23.04 -34.43
N PRO A 4 18.60 -22.72 -35.04
CA PRO A 4 18.52 -21.59 -35.94
C PRO A 4 18.96 -20.32 -35.19
N LEU A 5 19.72 -19.46 -35.88
CA LEU A 5 20.15 -18.15 -35.35
C LEU A 5 18.96 -17.19 -35.13
N GLU A 6 17.75 -17.57 -35.56
CA GLU A 6 16.53 -16.87 -35.20
C GLU A 6 16.16 -17.20 -33.75
N GLY A 7 16.26 -16.19 -32.88
CA GLY A 7 15.75 -16.29 -31.52
C GLY A 7 14.26 -16.63 -31.49
N THR A 8 13.80 -17.26 -30.40
CA THR A 8 12.39 -17.66 -30.19
C THR A 8 11.39 -16.50 -30.36
N PHE A 9 11.84 -15.26 -30.16
CA PHE A 9 11.01 -14.06 -30.27
C PHE A 9 11.54 -13.13 -31.36
N SER A 10 10.63 -12.68 -32.24
CA SER A 10 10.91 -11.54 -33.12
C SER A 10 10.91 -10.23 -32.32
N ALA A 11 11.59 -9.20 -32.83
CA ALA A 11 11.59 -7.88 -32.20
C ALA A 11 10.17 -7.33 -31.96
N ASP A 12 9.26 -7.52 -32.92
CA ASP A 12 7.86 -7.12 -32.80
C ASP A 12 7.10 -7.92 -31.73
N HIS A 13 7.40 -9.22 -31.61
CA HIS A 13 6.84 -10.06 -30.56
C HIS A 13 7.30 -9.59 -29.18
N SER A 14 8.61 -9.39 -28.99
CA SER A 14 9.16 -8.88 -27.73
C SER A 14 8.59 -7.50 -27.41
N ALA A 15 8.50 -6.58 -28.39
CA ALA A 15 7.90 -5.26 -28.20
C ALA A 15 6.45 -5.34 -27.72
N ARG A 16 5.64 -6.24 -28.29
CA ARG A 16 4.25 -6.46 -27.84
C ARG A 16 4.21 -6.97 -26.40
N LEU A 17 5.03 -7.95 -26.03
CA LEU A 17 5.08 -8.44 -24.65
C LEU A 17 5.45 -7.33 -23.67
N LEU A 18 6.44 -6.51 -24.01
CA LEU A 18 6.88 -5.40 -23.16
C LEU A 18 5.80 -4.33 -22.98
N ARG A 19 5.00 -4.02 -24.01
CA ARG A 19 3.84 -3.12 -23.87
C ARG A 19 2.77 -3.71 -22.93
N ASN A 20 2.52 -5.01 -23.02
CA ASN A 20 1.57 -5.72 -22.16
C ASN A 20 2.03 -5.74 -20.70
N TYR A 21 3.32 -6.01 -20.46
CA TYR A 21 3.90 -5.95 -19.11
C TYR A 21 3.85 -4.53 -18.54
N ARG A 22 4.27 -3.53 -19.32
CA ARG A 22 4.22 -2.14 -18.91
C ARG A 22 2.80 -1.71 -18.56
N TYR A 23 1.78 -2.14 -19.32
CA TYR A 23 0.38 -1.82 -19.02
C TYR A 23 -0.05 -2.27 -17.62
N VAL A 24 0.17 -3.54 -17.27
CA VAL A 24 -0.26 -4.06 -15.96
C VAL A 24 0.61 -3.51 -14.82
N VAL A 25 1.91 -3.32 -15.03
CA VAL A 25 2.84 -2.75 -14.03
C VAL A 25 2.51 -1.28 -13.77
N GLU A 26 2.28 -0.48 -14.81
CA GLU A 26 1.98 0.95 -14.70
C GLU A 26 0.63 1.20 -14.03
N ARG A 27 -0.38 0.37 -14.35
CA ARG A 27 -1.67 0.39 -13.66
C ARG A 27 -1.53 0.00 -12.19
N THR A 28 -0.79 -1.07 -11.89
CA THR A 28 -0.51 -1.48 -10.51
C THR A 28 0.21 -0.40 -9.72
N MET A 29 1.24 0.22 -10.31
CA MET A 29 2.01 1.31 -9.69
C MET A 29 1.09 2.46 -9.27
N ARG A 30 0.19 2.89 -10.17
CA ARG A 30 -0.80 3.94 -9.89
C ARG A 30 -1.78 3.52 -8.81
N ALA A 31 -2.32 2.31 -8.91
CA ALA A 31 -3.29 1.77 -7.96
C ALA A 31 -2.71 1.73 -6.54
N ILE A 32 -1.55 1.07 -6.34
CA ILE A 32 -0.95 0.98 -5.00
C ILE A 32 -0.49 2.35 -4.49
N GLY A 33 -0.05 3.26 -5.38
CA GLY A 33 0.28 4.64 -5.02
C GLY A 33 -0.92 5.41 -4.46
N GLY A 34 -2.09 5.28 -5.09
CA GLY A 34 -3.33 5.88 -4.62
C GLY A 34 -3.86 5.24 -3.33
N TRP A 35 -3.77 3.91 -3.23
CA TRP A 35 -4.28 3.16 -2.08
C TRP A 35 -3.52 3.41 -0.77
N ILE A 36 -2.29 3.91 -0.81
CA ILE A 36 -1.53 4.28 0.40
C ILE A 36 -2.34 5.24 1.28
N ALA A 37 -3.06 6.19 0.68
CA ALA A 37 -3.89 7.14 1.41
C ALA A 37 -5.18 6.52 1.98
N LEU A 38 -5.71 5.47 1.34
CA LEU A 38 -6.98 4.81 1.68
C LEU A 38 -6.81 3.64 2.66
N THR A 39 -5.58 3.18 2.83
CA THR A 39 -5.27 2.03 3.69
C THR A 39 -5.17 2.52 5.14
N PRO A 40 -5.74 1.85 6.14
CA PRO A 40 -5.51 2.21 7.55
C PRO A 40 -4.22 1.57 8.11
N GLU A 41 -3.90 0.33 7.72
CA GLU A 41 -2.81 -0.48 8.28
C GLU A 41 -1.43 0.07 7.87
N LEU A 42 -0.59 0.37 8.87
CA LEU A 42 0.76 0.91 8.65
C LEU A 42 1.63 -0.07 7.88
N SER A 43 1.55 -1.36 8.21
CA SER A 43 2.34 -2.40 7.57
C SER A 43 2.06 -2.48 6.07
N ALA A 44 0.79 -2.45 5.67
CA ALA A 44 0.38 -2.42 4.27
C ALA A 44 0.79 -1.12 3.56
N LYS A 45 0.71 0.04 4.22
CA LYS A 45 1.19 1.32 3.67
C LYS A 45 2.67 1.28 3.32
N LEU A 46 3.51 0.83 4.26
CA LEU A 46 4.96 0.79 4.08
C LEU A 46 5.34 -0.19 2.97
N LEU A 47 4.67 -1.34 2.89
CA LEU A 47 4.82 -2.30 1.80
C LEU A 47 4.51 -1.67 0.44
N MET A 48 3.33 -1.08 0.28
CA MET A 48 2.94 -0.45 -0.98
C MET A 48 3.88 0.69 -1.35
N GLY A 49 4.24 1.55 -0.39
CA GLY A 49 5.14 2.68 -0.59
C GLY A 49 6.49 2.29 -1.18
N ARG A 50 7.08 1.18 -0.73
CA ARG A 50 8.32 0.64 -1.33
C ARG A 50 8.13 0.17 -2.75
N HIS A 51 7.10 -0.63 -2.96
CA HIS A 51 6.92 -1.28 -4.25
C HIS A 51 6.49 -0.31 -5.35
N VAL A 52 5.97 0.88 -5.00
CA VAL A 52 5.71 1.96 -5.98
C VAL A 52 7.00 2.31 -6.73
N TRP A 53 8.12 2.45 -6.02
CA TRP A 53 9.40 2.79 -6.64
C TRP A 53 9.85 1.68 -7.60
N ASP A 54 9.86 0.42 -7.15
CA ASP A 54 10.30 -0.70 -7.98
C ASP A 54 9.41 -0.88 -9.22
N LEU A 55 8.09 -0.74 -9.07
CA LEU A 55 7.17 -0.75 -10.22
C LEU A 55 7.42 0.42 -11.18
N ALA A 56 7.80 1.61 -10.68
CA ALA A 56 8.21 2.72 -11.53
C ALA A 56 9.48 2.39 -12.32
N GLN A 57 10.47 1.75 -11.67
CA GLN A 57 11.68 1.28 -12.34
C GLN A 57 11.37 0.23 -13.41
N HIS A 58 10.42 -0.66 -13.17
CA HIS A 58 9.96 -1.65 -14.16
C HIS A 58 9.28 -0.97 -15.35
N CYS A 59 8.39 0.01 -15.10
CA CYS A 59 7.72 0.78 -16.16
C CYS A 59 8.73 1.49 -17.06
N ASP A 60 9.73 2.13 -16.46
CA ASP A 60 10.78 2.82 -17.19
C ASP A 60 11.64 1.84 -17.99
N ALA A 61 12.06 0.73 -17.38
CA ALA A 61 12.88 -0.28 -18.06
C ALA A 61 12.16 -0.88 -19.28
N PHE A 62 10.89 -1.25 -19.15
CA PHE A 62 10.11 -1.74 -20.29
C PHE A 62 9.90 -0.65 -21.33
N GLY A 63 9.55 0.57 -20.92
CA GLY A 63 9.27 1.68 -21.83
C GLY A 63 10.50 2.16 -22.62
N GLN A 64 11.68 2.16 -21.99
CA GLN A 64 12.96 2.53 -22.61
C GLN A 64 13.49 1.45 -23.55
N ARG A 65 13.11 0.18 -23.35
CA ARG A 65 13.50 -0.93 -24.24
C ARG A 65 12.74 -0.93 -25.57
N LEU A 66 11.57 -0.30 -25.64
CA LEU A 66 10.71 -0.34 -26.84
C LEU A 66 11.35 0.26 -28.12
N PRO A 67 12.03 1.42 -28.09
CA PRO A 67 12.69 1.99 -29.28
C PRO A 67 13.78 1.09 -29.85
N GLU A 68 14.52 0.41 -28.98
CA GLU A 68 15.54 -0.56 -29.40
C GLU A 68 14.93 -1.78 -30.10
N LEU A 69 13.64 -2.04 -29.89
CA LEU A 69 12.83 -3.05 -30.57
C LEU A 69 12.00 -2.48 -31.73
N ARG A 70 12.32 -1.27 -32.21
CA ARG A 70 11.61 -0.55 -33.30
C ARG A 70 10.15 -0.21 -32.99
N SER A 71 9.79 -0.12 -31.71
CA SER A 71 8.48 0.35 -31.22
C SER A 71 8.58 1.78 -30.68
N ARG A 72 7.46 2.49 -30.57
CA ARG A 72 7.43 3.80 -29.89
C ARG A 72 7.81 3.64 -28.41
N ALA A 73 8.57 4.60 -27.89
CA ALA A 73 8.98 4.64 -26.49
C ALA A 73 7.78 4.75 -25.55
N GLN A 74 7.89 4.17 -24.35
CA GLN A 74 6.94 4.40 -23.25
C GLN A 74 5.47 4.09 -23.57
N VAL A 75 5.22 3.20 -24.52
CA VAL A 75 3.84 2.75 -24.82
C VAL A 75 3.45 1.63 -23.85
N SER A 76 2.27 1.74 -23.27
CA SER A 76 1.57 0.68 -22.54
C SER A 76 0.31 0.30 -23.30
N GLU A 77 0.02 -0.99 -23.41
CA GLU A 77 -1.16 -1.50 -24.11
C GLU A 77 -1.63 -2.79 -23.43
N ALA A 78 -2.94 -2.93 -23.21
CA ALA A 78 -3.49 -4.19 -22.72
C ALA A 78 -3.39 -5.27 -23.81
N ALA A 79 -3.13 -6.52 -23.43
CA ALA A 79 -3.08 -7.60 -24.41
C ALA A 79 -4.42 -7.83 -25.14
N ASN A 80 -5.52 -7.62 -24.42
CA ASN A 80 -6.89 -7.72 -24.89
C ASN A 80 -7.84 -7.00 -23.90
N PRO A 81 -9.13 -6.79 -24.24
CA PRO A 81 -10.09 -6.14 -23.34
C PRO A 81 -10.29 -6.86 -21.99
N ALA A 82 -10.16 -8.19 -21.95
CA ALA A 82 -10.31 -8.96 -20.71
C ALA A 82 -9.16 -8.69 -19.72
N VAL A 83 -7.94 -8.39 -20.18
CA VAL A 83 -6.86 -7.89 -19.31
C VAL A 83 -7.23 -6.55 -18.69
N ALA A 84 -7.88 -5.65 -19.43
CA ALA A 84 -8.36 -4.39 -18.86
C ALA A 84 -9.42 -4.64 -17.78
N THR A 85 -10.41 -5.51 -18.03
CA THR A 85 -11.42 -5.91 -17.03
C THR A 85 -10.82 -6.54 -15.78
N PHE A 86 -9.77 -7.36 -15.93
CA PHE A 86 -9.04 -7.91 -14.79
C PHE A 86 -8.36 -6.81 -13.95
N MET A 87 -7.69 -5.85 -14.61
CA MET A 87 -7.07 -4.73 -13.92
C MET A 87 -8.10 -3.79 -13.26
N ASP A 88 -9.22 -3.51 -13.93
CA ASP A 88 -10.33 -2.75 -13.36
C ASP A 88 -10.84 -3.44 -12.09
N SER A 89 -11.07 -4.77 -12.14
CA SER A 89 -11.48 -5.52 -10.96
C SER A 89 -10.46 -5.45 -9.83
N ILE A 90 -9.15 -5.47 -10.09
CA ILE A 90 -8.12 -5.24 -9.06
C ILE A 90 -8.28 -3.85 -8.43
N GLU A 91 -8.46 -2.83 -9.26
CA GLU A 91 -8.50 -1.41 -8.89
C GLU A 91 -9.75 -1.01 -8.09
N ASP A 92 -10.89 -1.66 -8.33
CA ASP A 92 -12.20 -1.36 -7.71
C ASP A 92 -12.25 -1.49 -6.16
N ALA A 93 -11.20 -2.03 -5.53
CA ALA A 93 -11.11 -2.15 -4.07
C ALA A 93 -10.72 -0.80 -3.41
N GLU A 94 -11.63 0.17 -3.40
CA GLU A 94 -11.36 1.54 -2.92
C GLU A 94 -11.84 1.84 -1.49
N ALA A 95 -12.67 1.00 -0.88
CA ALA A 95 -13.18 1.27 0.47
C ALA A 95 -12.11 1.08 1.57
N ALA A 96 -12.20 1.83 2.66
CA ALA A 96 -11.20 1.82 3.73
C ALA A 96 -11.01 0.42 4.38
N ASP A 97 -12.06 -0.40 4.40
CA ASP A 97 -12.06 -1.76 4.97
C ASP A 97 -11.62 -2.86 3.98
N GLN A 98 -11.18 -2.49 2.77
CA GLN A 98 -10.83 -3.42 1.69
C GLN A 98 -9.32 -3.66 1.50
N THR A 99 -8.50 -3.41 2.53
CA THR A 99 -7.04 -3.64 2.46
C THR A 99 -6.70 -5.07 2.04
N VAL A 100 -7.40 -6.08 2.58
CA VAL A 100 -7.12 -7.48 2.24
C VAL A 100 -7.45 -7.80 0.78
N GLU A 101 -8.50 -7.21 0.19
CA GLU A 101 -8.85 -7.39 -1.22
C GLU A 101 -7.79 -6.80 -2.15
N ARG A 102 -7.25 -5.62 -1.81
CA ARG A 102 -6.13 -4.98 -2.52
C ARG A 102 -4.89 -5.89 -2.49
N LEU A 103 -4.50 -6.33 -1.29
CA LEU A 103 -3.32 -7.15 -1.11
C LEU A 103 -3.45 -8.51 -1.82
N VAL A 104 -4.62 -9.15 -1.77
CA VAL A 104 -4.89 -10.38 -2.51
C VAL A 104 -4.77 -10.18 -4.01
N GLY A 105 -5.33 -9.10 -4.55
CA GLY A 105 -5.27 -8.84 -5.99
C GLY A 105 -3.85 -8.66 -6.50
N VAL A 106 -3.06 -7.85 -5.81
CA VAL A 106 -1.68 -7.55 -6.22
C VAL A 106 -0.74 -8.72 -5.89
N TYR A 107 -0.64 -9.09 -4.61
CA TYR A 107 0.38 -10.03 -4.13
C TYR A 107 -0.04 -11.49 -4.20
N GLY A 108 -1.35 -11.76 -4.16
CA GLY A 108 -1.89 -13.11 -4.23
C GLY A 108 -2.12 -13.62 -5.66
N VAL A 109 -2.42 -12.73 -6.61
CA VAL A 109 -2.84 -13.11 -7.97
C VAL A 109 -1.95 -12.52 -9.06
N LEU A 110 -1.89 -11.19 -9.19
CA LEU A 110 -1.18 -10.54 -10.29
C LEU A 110 0.33 -10.80 -10.25
N LYS A 111 1.00 -10.50 -9.13
CA LYS A 111 2.46 -10.62 -9.03
C LYS A 111 2.97 -12.06 -9.19
N PRO A 112 2.33 -13.09 -8.59
CA PRO A 112 2.68 -14.49 -8.87
C PRO A 112 2.56 -14.85 -10.36
N HIS A 113 1.54 -14.33 -11.05
CA HIS A 113 1.39 -14.52 -12.49
C HIS A 113 2.48 -13.79 -13.29
N LEU A 114 2.85 -12.56 -12.91
CA LEU A 114 3.97 -11.84 -13.52
C LEU A 114 5.29 -12.59 -13.34
N LEU A 115 5.59 -13.08 -12.14
CA LEU A 115 6.78 -13.87 -11.86
C LEU A 115 6.88 -15.10 -12.77
N ALA A 116 5.79 -15.88 -12.88
CA ALA A 116 5.74 -17.04 -13.77
C ALA A 116 5.92 -16.65 -15.24
N THR A 117 5.29 -15.56 -15.67
CA THR A 117 5.37 -15.05 -17.04
C THR A 117 6.77 -14.55 -17.38
N TYR A 118 7.43 -13.84 -16.47
CA TYR A 118 8.79 -13.36 -16.67
C TYR A 118 9.81 -14.49 -16.68
N ARG A 119 9.64 -15.52 -15.84
CA ARG A 119 10.48 -16.72 -15.87
C ARG A 119 10.34 -17.50 -17.18
N ASP A 120 9.12 -17.71 -17.67
CA ASP A 120 8.89 -18.33 -18.99
C ASP A 120 9.56 -17.53 -20.11
N HIS A 121 9.37 -16.20 -20.11
CA HIS A 121 9.98 -15.32 -21.09
C HIS A 121 11.51 -15.38 -21.02
N LEU A 122 12.10 -15.30 -19.82
CA LEU A 122 13.55 -15.38 -19.63
C LEU A 122 14.14 -16.72 -20.09
N ALA A 123 13.43 -17.83 -19.86
CA ALA A 123 13.85 -19.15 -20.29
C ALA A 123 13.88 -19.29 -21.82
N ARG A 124 12.96 -18.60 -22.52
CA ARG A 124 12.81 -18.67 -23.98
C ARG A 124 13.57 -17.58 -24.74
N ALA A 125 13.93 -16.48 -24.07
CA ALA A 125 14.64 -15.35 -24.64
C ALA A 125 16.06 -15.71 -25.05
N ASN A 126 16.47 -15.34 -26.26
CA ASN A 126 17.76 -15.73 -26.80
C ASN A 126 18.92 -15.04 -26.04
N PRO A 127 19.91 -15.78 -25.49
CA PRO A 127 20.99 -15.20 -24.71
C PRO A 127 21.97 -14.34 -25.53
N VAL A 128 22.04 -14.54 -26.84
CA VAL A 128 22.94 -13.81 -27.76
C VAL A 128 22.30 -12.52 -28.25
N TYR A 129 21.03 -12.56 -28.65
CA TYR A 129 20.37 -11.42 -29.32
C TYR A 129 19.46 -10.58 -28.40
N GLU A 130 19.01 -11.14 -27.28
CA GLU A 130 18.18 -10.44 -26.30
C GLU A 130 18.84 -10.14 -24.92
N PRO A 131 20.18 -9.95 -24.77
CA PRO A 131 20.79 -9.62 -23.48
C PRO A 131 20.12 -8.46 -22.70
N PRO A 132 19.72 -7.34 -23.34
CA PRO A 132 19.05 -6.25 -22.62
C PRO A 132 17.72 -6.68 -22.00
N THR A 133 16.87 -7.37 -22.78
CA THR A 133 15.58 -7.88 -22.30
C THR A 133 15.79 -8.88 -21.16
N ARG A 134 16.76 -9.79 -21.28
CA ARG A 134 17.08 -10.77 -20.23
C ARG A 134 17.50 -10.11 -18.91
N ARG A 135 18.31 -9.04 -18.96
CA ARG A 135 18.72 -8.28 -17.76
C ARG A 135 17.53 -7.59 -17.08
N ILE A 136 16.63 -6.99 -17.88
CA ILE A 136 15.41 -6.37 -17.36
C ILE A 136 14.54 -7.43 -16.67
N LEU A 137 14.32 -8.57 -17.32
CA LEU A 137 13.52 -9.67 -16.77
C LEU A 137 14.12 -10.24 -15.47
N ALA A 138 15.43 -10.45 -15.42
CA ALA A 138 16.10 -10.95 -14.21
C ALA A 138 15.85 -10.02 -13.01
N ARG A 139 16.03 -8.70 -13.19
CA ARG A 139 15.73 -7.73 -12.14
C ARG A 139 14.25 -7.73 -11.73
N CYS A 140 13.34 -7.80 -12.71
CA CYS A 140 11.91 -7.86 -12.43
C CYS A 140 11.54 -9.13 -11.64
N ILE A 141 12.16 -10.28 -11.98
CA ILE A 141 11.96 -11.55 -11.27
C ILE A 141 12.41 -11.42 -9.81
N ASP A 142 13.62 -10.90 -9.56
CA ASP A 142 14.14 -10.70 -8.21
C ASP A 142 13.21 -9.80 -7.39
N ASP A 143 12.69 -8.73 -7.99
CA ASP A 143 11.75 -7.80 -7.35
C ASP A 143 10.39 -8.47 -7.07
N GLU A 144 9.84 -9.24 -8.03
CA GLU A 144 8.57 -9.93 -7.83
C GLU A 144 8.65 -11.01 -6.75
N GLU A 145 9.74 -11.75 -6.64
CA GLU A 145 9.96 -12.72 -5.56
C GLU A 145 9.90 -12.05 -4.19
N ARG A 146 10.63 -10.94 -4.01
CA ARG A 146 10.61 -10.15 -2.76
C ARG A 146 9.22 -9.59 -2.48
N HIS A 147 8.58 -9.00 -3.49
CA HIS A 147 7.26 -8.41 -3.36
C HIS A 147 6.20 -9.43 -2.92
N ILE A 148 6.21 -10.63 -3.52
CA ILE A 148 5.28 -11.71 -3.18
C ILE A 148 5.52 -12.17 -1.75
N ALA A 149 6.77 -12.46 -1.37
CA ALA A 149 7.09 -12.94 -0.02
C ALA A 149 6.68 -11.93 1.07
N ALA A 150 6.98 -10.65 0.86
CA ALA A 150 6.59 -9.58 1.78
C ALA A 150 5.07 -9.40 1.82
N GLY A 151 4.40 -9.37 0.67
CA GLY A 151 2.95 -9.24 0.55
C GLY A 151 2.17 -10.39 1.19
N GLU A 152 2.60 -11.63 0.99
CA GLU A 152 1.99 -12.81 1.63
C GLU A 152 2.17 -12.80 3.14
N THR A 153 3.30 -12.28 3.64
CA THR A 153 3.55 -12.14 5.07
C THR A 153 2.60 -11.14 5.71
N ILE A 154 2.42 -9.96 5.11
CA ILE A 154 1.47 -8.96 5.61
C ILE A 154 0.03 -9.44 5.44
N LEU A 155 -0.32 -10.06 4.31
CA LEU A 155 -1.66 -10.60 4.10
C LEU A 155 -2.02 -11.64 5.17
N ARG A 156 -1.10 -12.56 5.51
CA ARG A 156 -1.34 -13.54 6.60
C ARG A 156 -1.53 -12.87 7.96
N TYR A 157 -0.78 -11.81 8.23
CA TYR A 157 -0.93 -11.04 9.46
C TYR A 157 -2.29 -10.31 9.55
N LEU A 158 -2.77 -9.73 8.44
CA LEU A 158 -4.06 -9.04 8.40
C LEU A 158 -5.27 -9.98 8.28
N ALA A 159 -5.08 -11.19 7.74
CA ALA A 159 -6.13 -12.19 7.53
C ALA A 159 -6.51 -12.98 8.80
N ALA A 160 -6.48 -12.34 9.97
CA ALA A 160 -6.83 -12.97 11.23
C ALA A 160 -8.34 -13.20 11.34
N GLY A 161 -8.75 -14.48 11.35
CA GLY A 161 -10.11 -14.92 11.66
C GLY A 161 -10.95 -15.36 10.44
N PRO A 162 -12.02 -16.16 10.67
CA PRO A 162 -12.71 -16.89 9.61
C PRO A 162 -13.33 -15.98 8.53
N ARG A 163 -13.94 -14.86 8.92
CA ARG A 163 -14.60 -13.93 8.00
C ARG A 163 -13.61 -13.27 7.03
N VAL A 164 -12.42 -12.91 7.50
CA VAL A 164 -11.40 -12.28 6.65
C VAL A 164 -10.77 -13.33 5.72
N THR A 165 -10.55 -14.55 6.21
CA THR A 165 -10.08 -15.67 5.38
C THR A 165 -11.05 -15.99 4.24
N GLU A 166 -12.37 -15.95 4.49
CA GLU A 166 -13.38 -16.14 3.46
C GLU A 166 -13.35 -15.04 2.40
N ARG A 167 -13.27 -13.76 2.80
CA ARG A 167 -13.10 -12.62 1.89
C ARG A 167 -11.86 -12.78 1.00
N VAL A 168 -10.72 -13.12 1.60
CA VAL A 168 -9.46 -13.40 0.88
C VAL A 168 -9.65 -14.49 -0.16
N SER A 169 -10.28 -15.60 0.22
CA SER A 169 -10.50 -16.75 -0.66
C SER A 169 -11.47 -16.44 -1.79
N ALA A 170 -12.57 -15.74 -1.50
CA ALA A 170 -13.56 -15.33 -2.49
C ALA A 170 -12.95 -14.36 -3.51
N ARG A 171 -12.22 -13.35 -3.02
CA ARG A 171 -11.54 -12.37 -3.88
C ARG A 171 -10.49 -13.02 -4.78
N ARG A 172 -9.67 -13.92 -4.21
CA ARG A 172 -8.67 -14.68 -4.96
C ARG A 172 -9.30 -15.46 -6.11
N ARG A 173 -10.33 -16.27 -5.82
CA ARG A 173 -11.03 -17.07 -6.86
C ARG A 173 -11.62 -16.21 -7.96
N HIS A 174 -12.24 -15.08 -7.60
CA HIS A 174 -12.81 -14.16 -8.57
C HIS A 174 -11.74 -13.60 -9.53
N LEU A 175 -10.63 -13.11 -8.97
CA LEU A 175 -9.55 -12.53 -9.76
C LEU A 175 -8.79 -13.58 -10.58
N GLU A 176 -8.57 -14.78 -10.05
CA GLU A 176 -7.98 -15.90 -10.80
C GLU A 176 -8.87 -16.30 -11.99
N GLY A 177 -10.20 -16.28 -11.82
CA GLY A 177 -11.15 -16.52 -12.92
C GLY A 177 -11.05 -15.46 -14.02
N LEU A 178 -10.97 -14.18 -13.66
CA LEU A 178 -10.78 -13.09 -14.63
C LEU A 178 -9.42 -13.17 -15.35
N LEU A 179 -8.35 -13.46 -14.61
CA LEU A 179 -7.01 -13.64 -15.18
C LEU A 179 -6.96 -14.82 -16.15
N ALA A 180 -7.62 -15.93 -15.82
CA ALA A 180 -7.74 -17.08 -16.70
C ALA A 180 -8.55 -16.75 -17.97
N ALA A 181 -9.68 -16.05 -17.83
CA ALA A 181 -10.50 -15.61 -18.96
C ALA A 181 -9.73 -14.63 -19.88
N ALA A 182 -8.82 -13.84 -19.32
CA ALA A 182 -7.94 -12.95 -20.09
C ALA A 182 -6.82 -13.67 -20.83
N GLY A 183 -6.56 -14.95 -20.54
CA GLY A 183 -5.39 -15.68 -21.05
C GLY A 183 -4.09 -15.21 -20.41
N GLY A 184 -4.12 -14.79 -19.14
CA GLY A 184 -3.01 -14.14 -18.46
C GLY A 184 -2.78 -12.70 -18.95
N VAL A 185 -1.79 -12.01 -18.37
CA VAL A 185 -1.50 -10.60 -18.70
C VAL A 185 -1.03 -10.38 -20.15
N THR A 186 -0.62 -11.44 -20.84
CA THR A 186 -0.16 -11.40 -22.24
C THR A 186 -1.22 -11.85 -23.23
N GLY A 187 -2.36 -12.39 -22.77
CA GLY A 187 -3.38 -13.01 -23.62
C GLY A 187 -2.95 -14.32 -24.28
N ALA A 188 -1.77 -14.86 -23.95
CA ALA A 188 -1.19 -16.04 -24.59
C ALA A 188 -1.36 -17.34 -23.77
N GLY A 189 -2.15 -17.31 -22.71
CA GLY A 189 -2.34 -18.41 -21.77
C GLY A 189 -1.56 -18.23 -20.46
N LEU A 190 -1.85 -19.11 -19.49
CA LEU A 190 -1.16 -19.12 -18.21
C LEU A 190 0.11 -19.98 -18.32
N PRO A 191 1.31 -19.44 -18.02
CA PRO A 191 2.52 -20.26 -17.97
C PRO A 191 2.38 -21.33 -16.87
N PRO A 192 3.12 -22.45 -16.99
CA PRO A 192 3.11 -23.49 -15.95
C PRO A 192 3.42 -22.86 -14.59
N ARG A 193 2.56 -23.12 -13.60
CA ARG A 193 2.78 -22.65 -12.24
C ARG A 193 3.94 -23.43 -11.63
N ALA A 194 5.15 -22.89 -11.72
CA ALA A 194 6.22 -23.30 -10.84
C ALA A 194 5.82 -22.86 -9.42
N ALA A 195 5.83 -23.78 -8.45
CA ALA A 195 5.76 -23.37 -7.05
C ALA A 195 6.92 -22.39 -6.82
N PRO A 196 6.67 -21.21 -6.24
CA PRO A 196 7.79 -20.36 -5.87
C PRO A 196 8.64 -21.15 -4.88
N GLU A 197 9.89 -21.46 -5.25
CA GLU A 197 10.92 -21.65 -4.24
C GLU A 197 11.05 -20.29 -3.56
N ILE A 198 10.33 -20.11 -2.45
CA ILE A 198 10.51 -18.95 -1.59
C ILE A 198 11.87 -19.16 -0.93
N VAL A 199 12.93 -18.81 -1.65
CA VAL A 199 14.22 -18.61 -1.03
C VAL A 199 14.03 -17.39 -0.15
N VAL A 200 14.01 -17.61 1.16
CA VAL A 200 14.07 -16.52 2.14
C VAL A 200 15.48 -15.93 2.02
N ALA A 201 15.69 -15.13 0.98
CA ALA A 201 16.88 -14.32 0.85
C ALA A 201 16.96 -13.47 2.11
N ARG A 202 18.11 -13.49 2.77
CA ARG A 202 18.37 -12.64 3.93
C ARG A 202 18.16 -11.20 3.44
N ALA A 203 17.10 -10.55 3.92
CA ALA A 203 16.70 -9.24 3.44
C ALA A 203 17.79 -8.22 3.84
N GLU A 204 18.79 -8.02 2.98
CA GLU A 204 19.77 -6.95 3.14
C GLU A 204 19.18 -5.59 2.74
N LEU A 205 17.99 -5.58 2.14
CA LEU A 205 17.22 -4.39 1.85
C LEU A 205 15.90 -4.43 2.62
N SER A 206 15.75 -3.48 3.54
CA SER A 206 14.62 -2.58 3.85
C SER A 206 13.14 -3.04 3.67
N ASP A 207 12.80 -4.09 2.91
CA ASP A 207 11.46 -4.59 2.60
C ASP A 207 11.00 -5.70 3.57
N ASP A 208 11.56 -5.70 4.78
CA ASP A 208 11.24 -6.70 5.80
C ASP A 208 9.80 -6.51 6.31
N ALA A 209 8.89 -7.34 5.82
CA ALA A 209 7.50 -7.35 6.24
C ALA A 209 7.35 -7.57 7.75
N GLN A 210 8.25 -8.31 8.41
CA GLN A 210 8.20 -8.51 9.86
C GLN A 210 8.51 -7.22 10.60
N GLU A 211 9.45 -6.42 10.10
CA GLU A 211 9.76 -5.10 10.64
C GLU A 211 8.57 -4.15 10.52
N PHE A 212 7.85 -4.15 9.39
CA PHE A 212 6.65 -3.31 9.23
C PHE A 212 5.52 -3.74 10.17
N ILE A 213 5.32 -5.05 10.33
CA ILE A 213 4.36 -5.60 11.30
C ILE A 213 4.78 -5.21 12.73
N ARG A 214 6.07 -5.29 13.07
CA ARG A 214 6.60 -4.87 14.36
C ARG A 214 6.33 -3.39 14.61
N LEU A 215 6.60 -2.53 13.62
CA LEU A 215 6.31 -1.10 13.70
C LEU A 215 4.82 -0.84 13.90
N GLU A 216 3.95 -1.52 13.16
CA GLU A 216 2.50 -1.41 13.35
C GLU A 216 2.06 -1.86 14.74
N LYS A 217 2.54 -3.01 15.24
CA LYS A 217 2.25 -3.45 16.61
C LYS A 217 2.79 -2.46 17.64
N ALA A 218 3.97 -1.89 17.39
CA ALA A 218 4.56 -0.85 18.22
C ALA A 218 3.78 0.47 18.15
N THR A 219 2.97 0.73 17.12
CA THR A 219 2.05 1.89 17.13
C THR A 219 0.95 1.81 18.20
N GLY A 220 0.79 0.66 18.88
CA GLY A 220 0.05 0.61 20.16
C GLY A 220 0.74 1.36 21.31
N ALA A 221 2.04 1.67 21.18
CA ALA A 221 2.85 2.44 22.12
C ALA A 221 3.70 3.45 21.35
N TRP A 222 3.15 4.65 21.13
CA TRP A 222 3.88 5.73 20.46
C TRP A 222 5.08 6.20 21.30
N PRO A 223 6.22 6.56 20.68
CA PRO A 223 7.40 7.07 21.39
C PRO A 223 7.20 8.54 21.82
N ILE A 224 6.10 8.80 22.52
CA ILE A 224 5.73 10.10 23.06
C ILE A 224 6.56 10.32 24.33
N PRO A 225 7.26 11.46 24.47
CA PRO A 225 7.91 11.82 25.73
C PRO A 225 6.94 11.71 26.92
N PRO A 226 7.33 11.13 28.07
CA PRO A 226 6.39 10.85 29.18
C PRO A 226 5.62 12.09 29.69
N ASP A 227 6.25 13.25 29.66
CA ASP A 227 5.66 14.54 30.02
C ASP A 227 4.61 15.01 29.00
N LEU A 228 4.88 14.86 27.70
CA LEU A 228 3.91 15.12 26.64
C LEU A 228 2.77 14.10 26.68
N GLU A 229 3.05 12.83 26.94
CA GLU A 229 2.05 11.78 27.03
C GLU A 229 1.05 12.05 28.15
N LYS A 230 1.53 12.56 29.29
CA LYS A 230 0.67 13.04 30.38
C LYS A 230 -0.20 14.22 29.94
N ALA A 231 0.37 15.24 29.29
CA ALA A 231 -0.39 16.39 28.81
C ALA A 231 -1.45 15.99 27.76
N GLN A 232 -1.10 15.07 26.86
CA GLN A 232 -1.98 14.51 25.84
C GLN A 232 -3.14 13.71 26.45
N ARG A 233 -2.88 12.89 27.48
CA ARG A 233 -3.94 12.20 28.22
C ARG A 233 -4.90 13.19 28.86
N SER A 234 -4.37 14.20 29.57
CA SER A 234 -5.20 15.27 30.15
C SER A 234 -6.06 16.00 29.12
N PHE A 235 -5.49 16.29 27.93
CA PHE A 235 -6.25 16.87 26.82
C PHE A 235 -7.40 15.97 26.38
N ALA A 236 -7.11 14.69 26.12
CA ALA A 236 -8.10 13.78 25.59
C ALA A 236 -9.20 13.45 26.61
N ASP A 237 -8.84 13.34 27.90
CA ASP A 237 -9.79 13.16 29.01
C ASP A 237 -10.70 14.40 29.15
N ALA A 238 -10.14 15.62 29.11
CA ALA A 238 -10.92 16.85 29.15
C ALA A 238 -11.86 16.95 27.94
N PHE A 239 -11.41 16.54 26.76
CA PHE A 239 -12.21 16.51 25.54
C PHE A 239 -13.42 15.58 25.67
N VAL A 240 -13.19 14.34 26.12
CA VAL A 240 -14.25 13.34 26.36
C VAL A 240 -15.22 13.81 27.44
N ALA A 241 -14.71 14.48 28.48
CA ALA A 241 -15.50 14.94 29.61
C ALA A 241 -16.36 16.18 29.34
N GLY A 242 -16.16 16.90 28.22
CA GLY A 242 -16.85 18.18 28.05
C GLY A 242 -16.18 19.36 28.76
N ASP A 243 -14.93 19.24 29.21
CA ASP A 243 -14.28 20.21 30.11
C ASP A 243 -13.59 21.37 29.36
N ASP A 244 -14.38 22.41 29.07
CA ASP A 244 -13.90 23.67 28.46
C ASP A 244 -12.71 24.29 29.20
N ALA A 245 -12.73 24.26 30.53
CA ALA A 245 -11.69 24.89 31.36
C ALA A 245 -10.40 24.05 31.36
N GLY A 246 -10.52 22.72 31.34
CA GLY A 246 -9.41 21.79 31.14
C GLY A 246 -8.73 21.96 29.80
N LEU A 247 -9.52 22.04 28.73
CA LEU A 247 -9.01 22.25 27.37
C LEU A 247 -8.32 23.61 27.23
N SER A 248 -8.96 24.69 27.70
CA SER A 248 -8.41 26.04 27.61
C SER A 248 -7.04 26.18 28.30
N ARG A 249 -6.83 25.50 29.43
CA ARG A 249 -5.53 25.50 30.14
C ARG A 249 -4.38 24.87 29.35
N LEU A 250 -4.70 24.00 28.39
CA LEU A 250 -3.70 23.30 27.57
C LEU A 250 -3.37 24.06 26.29
N LEU A 251 -4.13 25.10 25.93
CA LEU A 251 -3.89 25.90 24.73
C LEU A 251 -2.68 26.83 24.92
N ALA A 252 -1.96 27.08 23.84
CA ALA A 252 -0.92 28.10 23.81
C ALA A 252 -1.54 29.51 24.00
N PRO A 253 -0.81 30.47 24.60
CA PRO A 253 -1.29 31.83 24.75
C PRO A 253 -1.75 32.43 23.40
N GLY A 254 -2.95 33.02 23.39
CA GLY A 254 -3.54 33.62 22.20
C GLY A 254 -4.33 32.66 21.29
N LEU A 255 -4.39 31.37 21.61
CA LEU A 255 -5.28 30.43 20.94
C LEU A 255 -6.60 30.31 21.72
N GLU A 256 -7.69 30.81 21.13
CA GLU A 256 -9.03 30.73 21.70
C GLU A 256 -9.64 29.34 21.47
N LEU A 257 -10.29 28.75 22.49
CA LEU A 257 -10.87 27.41 22.41
C LEU A 257 -11.94 27.31 21.30
N GLU A 258 -12.74 28.35 21.12
CA GLU A 258 -13.78 28.42 20.08
C GLU A 258 -13.21 28.50 18.66
N ALA A 259 -11.93 28.82 18.49
CA ALA A 259 -11.24 28.82 17.20
C ALA A 259 -10.63 27.45 16.84
N THR A 260 -10.89 26.40 17.64
CA THR A 260 -10.29 25.07 17.47
C THR A 260 -11.32 24.01 17.06
N ALA A 261 -10.85 22.77 16.85
CA ALA A 261 -11.71 21.60 16.65
C ALA A 261 -12.78 21.41 17.75
N TRP A 262 -12.58 21.99 18.95
CA TRP A 262 -13.55 21.93 20.04
C TRP A 262 -14.94 22.43 19.64
N ALA A 263 -15.02 23.62 19.06
CA ALA A 263 -16.29 24.26 18.69
C ALA A 263 -17.14 23.37 17.77
N LEU A 264 -16.48 22.62 16.89
CA LEU A 264 -17.14 21.73 15.94
C LEU A 264 -17.61 20.42 16.59
N LEU A 265 -16.96 19.97 17.67
CA LEU A 265 -17.11 18.60 18.21
C LEU A 265 -17.82 18.54 19.57
N ARG A 266 -17.87 19.63 20.36
CA ARG A 266 -18.38 19.65 21.74
C ARG A 266 -19.83 19.19 21.94
N GLY A 267 -20.65 19.24 20.89
CA GLY A 267 -22.05 18.77 20.93
C GLY A 267 -22.22 17.27 20.74
N THR A 268 -21.13 16.53 20.52
CA THR A 268 -21.15 15.08 20.30
C THR A 268 -20.64 14.37 21.55
N SER A 269 -21.34 13.31 21.97
CA SER A 269 -20.87 12.49 23.09
C SER A 269 -19.81 11.51 22.62
N TYR A 270 -18.59 11.66 23.14
CA TYR A 270 -17.51 10.69 23.03
C TYR A 270 -17.33 10.01 24.39
N SER A 271 -16.93 8.74 24.39
CA SER A 271 -16.75 7.93 25.60
C SER A 271 -15.35 7.34 25.73
N HIS A 272 -14.60 7.29 24.64
CA HIS A 272 -13.28 6.70 24.60
C HIS A 272 -12.35 7.53 23.71
N HIS A 273 -11.05 7.51 24.03
CA HIS A 273 -10.03 8.08 23.17
C HIS A 273 -8.84 7.14 23.01
N VAL A 274 -8.17 7.23 21.87
CA VAL A 274 -6.91 6.52 21.63
C VAL A 274 -5.99 7.39 20.79
N THR A 275 -4.71 7.43 21.16
CA THR A 275 -3.70 8.03 20.29
C THR A 275 -3.45 7.13 19.10
N VAL A 276 -3.69 7.66 17.90
CA VAL A 276 -3.59 6.90 16.63
C VAL A 276 -2.41 7.35 15.76
N ALA A 277 -1.73 8.44 16.13
CA ALA A 277 -0.45 8.81 15.52
C ALA A 277 0.36 9.74 16.41
N PHE A 278 1.68 9.62 16.34
CA PHE A 278 2.63 10.59 16.86
C PHE A 278 3.70 10.90 15.81
N ALA A 279 4.00 12.20 15.63
CA ALA A 279 5.09 12.64 14.76
C ALA A 279 5.85 13.83 15.37
N ARG A 280 7.12 13.94 15.01
CA ARG A 280 7.98 15.09 15.33
C ARG A 280 8.19 15.92 14.08
N LEU A 281 7.75 17.18 14.10
CA LEU A 281 7.94 18.13 12.98
C LEU A 281 8.67 19.36 13.50
N GLY A 282 10.00 19.38 13.32
CA GLY A 282 10.85 20.42 13.89
C GLY A 282 10.71 20.49 15.43
N HIS A 283 10.35 21.66 15.93
CA HIS A 283 10.12 21.90 17.36
C HIS A 283 8.72 21.45 17.83
N GLN A 284 7.81 21.13 16.92
CA GLN A 284 6.46 20.70 17.25
C GLN A 284 6.37 19.18 17.42
N ARG A 285 5.35 18.76 18.16
CA ARG A 285 4.93 17.37 18.29
C ARG A 285 3.48 17.26 17.84
N LEU A 286 3.23 16.42 16.85
CA LEU A 286 1.91 16.21 16.27
C LEU A 286 1.34 14.94 16.90
N VAL A 287 0.19 15.04 17.53
CA VAL A 287 -0.51 13.90 18.11
C VAL A 287 -1.91 13.80 17.50
N LYS A 288 -2.20 12.68 16.84
CA LYS A 288 -3.56 12.38 16.38
C LYS A 288 -4.29 11.57 17.43
N THR A 289 -5.48 12.01 17.79
CA THR A 289 -6.33 11.36 18.78
C THR A 289 -7.64 10.99 18.10
N ARG A 290 -7.98 9.71 18.11
CA ARG A 290 -9.32 9.25 17.74
C ARG A 290 -10.20 9.29 18.98
N LEU A 291 -11.36 9.90 18.83
CA LEU A 291 -12.43 10.01 19.80
C LEU A 291 -13.57 9.12 19.31
N ASP A 292 -14.00 8.18 20.13
CA ASP A 292 -15.06 7.23 19.80
C ASP A 292 -16.27 7.48 20.71
N GLY A 293 -17.45 7.57 20.10
CA GLY A 293 -18.74 7.70 20.78
C GLY A 293 -19.78 6.74 20.20
N PRO A 294 -20.96 6.63 20.82
CA PRO A 294 -21.99 5.66 20.43
C PRO A 294 -22.55 5.88 19.02
N SER A 295 -22.57 7.13 18.53
CA SER A 295 -23.17 7.50 17.24
C SER A 295 -22.15 7.93 16.18
N SER A 296 -20.90 8.22 16.58
CA SER A 296 -19.89 8.80 15.69
C SER A 296 -18.49 8.66 16.27
N SER A 297 -17.49 8.68 15.39
CA SER A 297 -16.10 8.87 15.76
C SER A 297 -15.54 10.12 15.08
N ALA A 298 -14.54 10.72 15.70
CA ALA A 298 -13.81 11.86 15.14
C ALA A 298 -12.31 11.69 15.40
N THR A 299 -11.48 12.17 14.48
CA THR A 299 -10.04 12.25 14.70
C THR A 299 -9.61 13.71 14.72
N VAL A 300 -8.94 14.11 15.80
CA VAL A 300 -8.35 15.43 15.97
C VAL A 300 -6.82 15.35 15.89
N LEU A 301 -6.20 16.39 15.36
CA LEU A 301 -4.75 16.56 15.32
C LEU A 301 -4.37 17.75 16.20
N ALA A 302 -3.68 17.46 17.31
CA ALA A 302 -3.09 18.48 18.16
C ALA A 302 -1.62 18.72 17.75
N ARG A 303 -1.27 19.99 17.53
CA ARG A 303 0.12 20.45 17.36
C ARG A 303 0.63 21.02 18.68
N TRP A 304 1.47 20.25 19.34
CA TRP A 304 2.05 20.58 20.64
C TRP A 304 3.40 21.31 20.50
N THR A 305 3.60 22.33 21.32
CA THR A 305 4.87 23.05 21.51
C THR A 305 5.30 22.96 22.97
N SER A 306 6.60 22.80 23.21
CA SER A 306 7.16 22.81 24.56
C SER A 306 7.37 24.26 25.02
N SER A 307 6.99 24.58 26.26
CA SER A 307 7.28 25.84 26.94
C SER A 307 7.90 25.56 28.32
N PRO A 308 8.47 26.58 29.00
CA PRO A 308 8.96 26.44 30.38
C PRO A 308 7.88 25.95 31.37
N GLU A 309 6.60 26.20 31.06
CA GLU A 309 5.44 25.79 31.88
C GLU A 309 4.84 24.44 31.42
N GLY A 310 5.55 23.72 30.57
CA GLY A 310 5.16 22.42 30.01
C GLY A 310 4.61 22.51 28.59
N TRP A 311 3.95 21.44 28.15
CA TRP A 311 3.41 21.35 26.80
C TRP A 311 2.14 22.19 26.63
N ARG A 312 2.02 22.85 25.47
CA ARG A 312 0.84 23.63 25.07
C ARG A 312 0.43 23.28 23.64
N ILE A 313 -0.86 23.32 23.36
CA ILE A 313 -1.46 23.09 22.05
C ILE A 313 -1.43 24.41 21.28
N ALA A 314 -0.59 24.49 20.25
CA ALA A 314 -0.49 25.64 19.37
C ALA A 314 -1.53 25.63 18.24
N ALA A 315 -2.10 24.47 17.94
CA ALA A 315 -3.25 24.33 17.04
C ALA A 315 -3.94 22.98 17.26
N LEU A 316 -5.24 22.95 16.99
CA LEU A 316 -6.07 21.78 17.15
C LEU A 316 -7.10 21.71 16.01
N ASP A 317 -6.92 20.75 15.12
CA ASP A 317 -7.63 20.63 13.84
C ASP A 317 -8.45 19.33 13.79
N VAL A 318 -9.62 19.33 13.14
CA VAL A 318 -10.36 18.09 12.81
C VAL A 318 -9.77 17.51 11.53
N VAL A 319 -9.35 16.24 11.56
CA VAL A 319 -8.73 15.56 10.40
C VAL A 319 -9.51 14.35 9.88
N GLY A 320 -10.59 13.96 10.55
CA GLY A 320 -11.51 12.91 10.10
C GLY A 320 -12.77 12.84 10.94
N ARG A 321 -13.89 12.43 10.32
CA ARG A 321 -15.19 12.19 10.97
C ARG A 321 -15.89 11.03 10.28
N ASP A 322 -16.30 10.04 11.05
CA ASP A 322 -17.07 8.91 10.54
C ASP A 322 -18.35 8.76 11.36
N ALA A 323 -19.48 8.57 10.68
CA ALA A 323 -20.69 8.11 11.32
C ALA A 323 -20.53 6.63 11.66
N VAL A 324 -20.93 6.20 12.86
CA VAL A 324 -21.03 4.77 13.17
C VAL A 324 -22.14 4.22 12.29
N ARG A 325 -21.81 3.40 11.29
CA ARG A 325 -22.84 2.71 10.49
C ARG A 325 -23.64 1.81 11.44
N PRO A 326 -24.98 1.86 11.42
CA PRO A 326 -25.77 0.88 12.16
C PRO A 326 -25.37 -0.53 11.71
N ALA A 327 -25.24 -1.42 12.70
CA ALA A 327 -24.80 -2.80 12.54
C ALA A 327 -25.66 -3.59 11.54
#